data_AF-A0A2V7QXZ7-F1
#
_entry.id   AF-A0A2V7QXZ7-F1
#
_cell.length_a   1.000
_cell.length_b   1.000
_cell.length_c   1.000
_cell.angle_alpha   90.00
_cell.angle_beta   90.00
_cell.angle_gamma   90.00
#
_symmetry.space_group_name_H-M   'P 1'
#
loop_
_entity.id
_entity.type
_entity.pdbx_description
1 polymer ?
#
loop_
_entity_poly.entity_id
_entity_poly.type
_entity_poly.pdbx_seq_one_letter_code
_entity_poly.pdbx_strand_id
1 'polypeptide(L)'
;MLTEGFCYPYGHALVITFEVEPPAALALTDAVQLAHDVRKRKKLEVTWPDGRSEQLVLDALAAGALDMVRELALGKGAQVGTVASAPFSVVTFVAIEGVDPNAPLPEDGEIHQALEAVTRWHDGPLGPLPPLKDNVLNPAATYDVVYKKKRARAVWSPFPASSPGKHTLSCYGRNLVHAAMQTESLARLAVATLDHGILSVAHQDLAGYAGGLLGRLYGGVDTYRSGSSKAQLEQNDWLDAIDQIRTKAKMAKLVRA
;
A
#
# COMPACT_ATOMS: atom_id res chain seq x y z
N MET A 1 7.43 -12.31 -12.89
CA MET A 1 7.64 -11.66 -11.58
C MET A 1 8.67 -10.56 -11.74
N LEU A 2 8.40 -9.37 -11.20
CA LEU A 2 9.31 -8.23 -11.15
C LEU A 2 9.57 -7.89 -9.68
N THR A 3 10.84 -7.78 -9.29
CA THR A 3 11.27 -7.43 -7.93
C THR A 3 12.10 -6.17 -7.96
N GLU A 4 11.74 -5.19 -7.14
CA GLU A 4 12.40 -3.89 -7.08
C GLU A 4 12.74 -3.54 -5.64
N GLY A 5 14.02 -3.28 -5.39
CA GLY A 5 14.51 -2.79 -4.10
C GLY A 5 14.74 -1.29 -4.15
N PHE A 6 14.23 -0.58 -3.16
CA PHE A 6 14.43 0.85 -2.99
C PHE A 6 15.24 1.09 -1.73
N CYS A 7 16.41 1.70 -1.89
CA CYS A 7 17.24 2.17 -0.78
C CYS A 7 16.98 3.67 -0.60
N TYR A 8 16.13 4.01 0.35
CA TYR A 8 16.05 5.38 0.83
C TYR A 8 17.15 5.57 1.87
N PRO A 9 17.68 6.79 2.03
CA PRO A 9 18.71 7.07 3.03
C PRO A 9 18.40 6.60 4.47
N TYR A 10 17.13 6.32 4.82
CA TYR A 10 16.70 5.91 6.17
C TYR A 10 15.64 4.79 6.16
N GLY A 11 15.57 4.04 5.08
CA GLY A 11 14.60 2.97 4.93
C GLY A 11 14.86 2.16 3.69
N HIS A 12 14.57 0.88 3.75
CA HIS A 12 14.60 0.02 2.59
C HIS A 12 13.18 -0.44 2.34
N ALA A 13 12.80 -0.48 1.08
CA ALA A 13 11.52 -1.02 0.68
C ALA A 13 11.73 -2.03 -0.44
N LEU A 14 10.85 -3.02 -0.44
CA LEU A 14 10.80 -4.05 -1.46
C LEU A 14 9.41 -4.01 -2.09
N VAL A 15 9.37 -3.96 -3.41
CA VAL A 15 8.16 -4.15 -4.19
C VAL A 15 8.31 -5.44 -4.98
N ILE A 16 7.40 -6.38 -4.72
CA ILE A 16 7.27 -7.61 -5.51
C ILE A 16 5.99 -7.50 -6.33
N THR A 17 6.11 -7.55 -7.65
CA THR A 17 4.99 -7.60 -8.57
C THR A 17 4.93 -8.99 -9.22
N PHE A 18 3.80 -9.64 -9.08
CA PHE A 18 3.50 -10.91 -9.73
C PHE A 18 2.25 -10.75 -10.58
N GLU A 19 2.23 -11.46 -11.70
CA GLU A 19 1.10 -11.52 -12.61
C GLU A 19 0.51 -12.92 -12.48
N VAL A 20 -0.81 -12.99 -12.38
CA VAL A 20 -1.55 -14.24 -12.30
C VAL A 20 -2.59 -14.19 -13.40
N GLU A 21 -2.36 -14.96 -14.45
CA GLU A 21 -3.27 -15.09 -15.57
C GLU A 21 -4.05 -16.40 -15.43
N PRO A 22 -5.36 -16.35 -15.15
CA PRO A 22 -6.19 -17.55 -15.16
C PRO A 22 -6.39 -18.03 -16.61
N PRO A 23 -6.59 -19.34 -16.83
CA PRO A 23 -6.75 -19.91 -18.19
C PRO A 23 -8.05 -19.47 -18.89
N ALA A 24 -9.00 -18.91 -18.14
CA ALA A 24 -10.25 -18.36 -18.64
C ALA A 24 -10.68 -17.18 -17.76
N ALA A 25 -11.63 -16.38 -18.26
CA ALA A 25 -12.26 -15.35 -17.46
C ALA A 25 -12.88 -15.95 -16.19
N LEU A 26 -12.68 -15.26 -15.06
CA LEU A 26 -13.19 -15.68 -13.76
C LEU A 26 -14.38 -14.80 -13.36
N ALA A 27 -15.35 -15.40 -12.67
CA ALA A 27 -16.30 -14.62 -11.89
C ALA A 27 -15.55 -13.79 -10.84
N LEU A 28 -16.12 -12.66 -10.43
CA LEU A 28 -15.46 -11.75 -9.49
C LEU A 28 -15.14 -12.45 -8.16
N THR A 29 -16.06 -13.26 -7.65
CA THR A 29 -15.87 -14.10 -6.45
C THR A 29 -14.67 -15.05 -6.60
N ASP A 30 -14.53 -15.72 -7.75
CA ASP A 30 -13.42 -16.64 -8.03
C ASP A 30 -12.09 -15.91 -8.18
N ALA A 31 -12.09 -14.72 -8.79
CA ALA A 31 -10.91 -13.86 -8.89
C ALA A 31 -10.42 -13.40 -7.51
N VAL A 32 -11.35 -13.04 -6.61
CA VAL A 32 -11.05 -12.71 -5.21
C VAL A 32 -10.48 -13.93 -4.48
N GLN A 33 -11.09 -15.11 -4.66
CA GLN A 33 -10.60 -16.33 -4.04
C GLN A 33 -9.20 -16.69 -4.53
N LEU A 34 -8.94 -16.55 -5.84
CA LEU A 34 -7.61 -16.74 -6.42
C LEU A 34 -6.59 -15.77 -5.82
N ALA A 35 -6.93 -14.50 -5.63
CA ALA A 35 -6.05 -13.52 -5.00
C ALA A 35 -5.70 -13.91 -3.55
N HIS A 36 -6.68 -14.40 -2.78
CA HIS A 36 -6.45 -14.93 -1.43
C HIS A 36 -5.56 -16.17 -1.44
N ASP A 37 -5.83 -17.12 -2.33
CA ASP A 37 -5.05 -18.35 -2.44
C ASP A 37 -3.60 -18.04 -2.82
N VAL A 38 -3.39 -17.17 -3.80
CA VAL A 38 -2.05 -16.73 -4.22
C VAL A 38 -1.31 -16.06 -3.06
N ARG A 39 -1.97 -15.19 -2.29
CA ARG A 39 -1.34 -14.51 -1.16
C ARG A 39 -1.00 -15.44 0.00
N LYS A 40 -1.95 -16.27 0.42
CA LYS A 40 -1.91 -16.93 1.73
C LYS A 40 -1.72 -18.44 1.70
N ARG A 41 -2.08 -19.12 0.60
CA ARG A 41 -2.19 -20.60 0.58
C ARG A 41 -1.22 -21.26 -0.39
N LYS A 42 -1.05 -20.67 -1.57
CA LYS A 42 -0.17 -21.18 -2.60
C LYS A 42 1.28 -21.00 -2.16
N LYS A 43 1.99 -22.12 -2.07
CA LYS A 43 3.43 -22.10 -1.84
C LYS A 43 4.15 -21.95 -3.18
N LEU A 44 5.04 -20.97 -3.25
CA LEU A 44 5.94 -20.72 -4.35
C LEU A 44 7.27 -21.41 -4.05
N GLU A 45 7.86 -22.06 -5.04
CA GLU A 45 9.25 -22.49 -4.95
C GLU A 45 10.16 -21.28 -5.10
N VAL A 46 10.96 -21.02 -4.07
CA VAL A 46 11.86 -19.88 -3.98
C VAL A 46 13.28 -20.41 -3.87
N THR A 47 14.16 -19.97 -4.78
CA THR A 47 15.60 -20.23 -4.67
C THR A 47 16.31 -18.91 -4.37
N TRP A 48 16.97 -18.86 -3.23
CA TRP A 48 17.69 -17.69 -2.75
C TRP A 48 19.11 -17.62 -3.34
N PRO A 49 19.77 -16.45 -3.31
CA PRO A 49 21.13 -16.28 -3.86
C PRO A 49 22.20 -17.13 -3.17
N ASP A 50 21.96 -17.59 -1.95
CA ASP A 50 22.84 -18.51 -1.22
C ASP A 50 22.66 -19.99 -1.63
N GLY A 51 21.78 -20.27 -2.61
CA GLY A 51 21.48 -21.61 -3.10
C GLY A 51 20.43 -22.37 -2.30
N ARG A 52 19.89 -21.77 -1.21
CA ARG A 52 18.81 -22.39 -0.42
C ARG A 52 17.50 -22.35 -1.22
N SER A 53 16.79 -23.48 -1.25
CA SER A 53 15.46 -23.58 -1.84
C SER A 53 14.40 -23.84 -0.78
N GLU A 54 13.28 -23.12 -0.86
CA GLU A 54 12.18 -23.20 0.08
C GLU A 54 10.82 -23.12 -0.63
N GLN A 55 9.77 -23.54 0.07
CA GLN A 55 8.40 -23.37 -0.37
C GLN A 55 7.68 -22.35 0.51
N LEU A 56 7.47 -21.14 -0.01
CA LEU A 56 7.00 -19.99 0.76
C LEU A 56 5.69 -19.43 0.17
N VAL A 57 4.78 -19.00 1.05
CA VAL A 57 3.66 -18.14 0.65
C VAL A 57 4.15 -16.70 0.42
N LEU A 58 3.38 -15.87 -0.26
CA LEU A 58 3.83 -14.53 -0.65
C LEU A 58 4.24 -13.64 0.52
N ASP A 59 3.51 -13.67 1.64
CA ASP A 59 3.86 -12.86 2.82
C ASP A 59 5.21 -13.31 3.42
N ALA A 60 5.52 -14.62 3.39
CA ALA A 60 6.80 -15.15 3.87
C ALA A 60 7.96 -14.86 2.90
N LEU A 61 7.71 -14.94 1.59
CA LEU A 61 8.66 -14.51 0.56
C LEU A 61 8.99 -13.02 0.72
N ALA A 62 7.98 -12.17 0.90
CA ALA A 62 8.17 -10.73 1.07
C ALA A 62 8.99 -10.41 2.32
N ALA A 63 8.74 -11.09 3.44
CA ALA A 63 9.52 -10.93 4.66
C ALA A 63 11.00 -11.33 4.46
N GLY A 64 11.25 -12.54 3.94
CA GLY A 64 12.62 -13.02 3.72
C GLY A 64 13.40 -12.18 2.69
N ALA A 65 12.72 -11.69 1.65
CA ALA A 65 13.35 -10.82 0.66
C ALA A 65 13.64 -9.42 1.23
N LEU A 66 12.78 -8.88 2.10
CA LEU A 66 13.05 -7.62 2.80
C LEU A 66 14.24 -7.74 3.75
N ASP A 67 14.35 -8.86 4.47
CA ASP A 67 15.49 -9.17 5.34
C ASP A 67 16.79 -9.25 4.53
N MET A 68 16.75 -9.87 3.35
CA MET A 68 17.89 -9.93 2.45
C MET A 68 18.32 -8.57 1.93
N VAL A 69 17.39 -7.72 1.47
CA VAL A 69 17.70 -6.34 1.04
C VAL A 69 18.35 -5.57 2.19
N ARG A 70 17.85 -5.77 3.40
CA ARG A 70 18.39 -5.12 4.59
C ARG A 70 19.81 -5.58 4.91
N GLU A 71 20.09 -6.89 4.86
CA GLU A 71 21.46 -7.40 5.07
C GLU A 71 22.42 -6.93 3.98
N LEU A 72 21.97 -6.84 2.73
CA LEU A 72 22.76 -6.30 1.62
C LEU A 72 23.08 -4.81 1.83
N ALA A 73 22.13 -4.03 2.35
CA ALA A 73 22.30 -2.59 2.51
C ALA A 73 23.04 -2.19 3.81
N LEU A 74 22.81 -2.90 4.92
CA LEU A 74 23.32 -2.54 6.25
C LEU A 74 24.39 -3.50 6.79
N GLY A 75 24.63 -4.62 6.11
CA GLY A 75 25.51 -5.68 6.56
C GLY A 75 24.80 -6.75 7.40
N LYS A 76 25.41 -7.95 7.44
CA LYS A 76 24.92 -9.10 8.22
C LYS A 76 24.90 -8.75 9.70
N GLY A 77 23.80 -9.11 10.37
CA GLY A 77 23.66 -8.92 11.83
C GLY A 77 23.41 -7.48 12.28
N ALA A 78 23.09 -6.56 11.35
CA ALA A 78 22.59 -5.23 11.74
C ALA A 78 21.41 -5.37 12.74
N GLN A 79 21.10 -4.33 13.50
CA GLN A 79 19.92 -4.34 14.38
C GLN A 79 18.63 -4.22 13.56
N VAL A 80 17.62 -5.03 13.85
CA VAL A 80 16.33 -4.97 13.14
C VAL A 80 15.63 -3.66 13.52
N GLY A 81 15.22 -2.90 12.51
CA GLY A 81 14.43 -1.68 12.70
C GLY A 81 12.93 -1.98 12.82
N THR A 82 12.11 -0.93 12.79
CA THR A 82 10.65 -1.10 12.88
C THR A 82 10.06 -1.62 11.56
N VAL A 83 9.57 -2.85 11.55
CA VAL A 83 8.89 -3.46 10.40
C VAL A 83 7.38 -3.25 10.50
N ALA A 84 6.67 -3.22 9.38
CA ALA A 84 5.21 -3.21 9.38
C ALA A 84 4.65 -4.58 9.81
N SER A 85 3.53 -4.59 10.53
CA SER A 85 2.85 -5.83 10.91
C SER A 85 2.28 -6.60 9.71
N ALA A 86 2.07 -5.93 8.58
CA ALA A 86 1.68 -6.53 7.32
C ALA A 86 2.14 -5.67 6.12
N PRO A 87 2.38 -6.30 4.95
CA PRO A 87 2.61 -5.57 3.70
C PRO A 87 1.45 -4.62 3.39
N PHE A 88 1.77 -3.48 2.78
CA PHE A 88 0.74 -2.62 2.19
C PHE A 88 0.38 -3.16 0.80
N SER A 89 -0.88 -3.52 0.58
CA SER A 89 -1.32 -4.10 -0.70
C SER A 89 -2.13 -3.11 -1.53
N VAL A 90 -1.88 -3.07 -2.84
CA VAL A 90 -2.75 -2.38 -3.80
C VAL A 90 -3.30 -3.43 -4.75
N VAL A 91 -4.61 -3.56 -4.82
CA VAL A 91 -5.32 -4.43 -5.77
C VAL A 91 -6.01 -3.55 -6.79
N THR A 92 -5.88 -3.87 -8.07
CA THR A 92 -6.54 -3.13 -9.15
C THR A 92 -7.28 -4.13 -10.03
N PHE A 93 -8.59 -3.97 -10.15
CA PHE A 93 -9.41 -4.79 -11.03
C PHE A 93 -9.27 -4.28 -12.47
N VAL A 94 -8.92 -5.17 -13.40
CA VAL A 94 -8.67 -4.88 -14.82
C VAL A 94 -9.42 -5.88 -15.68
N ALA A 95 -9.59 -5.58 -16.97
CA ALA A 95 -10.33 -6.42 -17.92
C ALA A 95 -11.75 -6.77 -17.40
N ILE A 96 -12.44 -5.76 -16.87
CA ILE A 96 -13.81 -5.92 -16.34
C ILE A 96 -14.79 -6.00 -17.52
N GLU A 97 -15.63 -7.02 -17.52
CA GLU A 97 -16.71 -7.23 -18.49
C GLU A 97 -18.06 -7.32 -17.76
N GLY A 98 -19.16 -7.08 -18.48
CA GLY A 98 -20.52 -7.28 -17.96
C GLY A 98 -21.01 -6.25 -16.93
N VAL A 99 -20.30 -5.12 -16.77
CA VAL A 99 -20.66 -4.04 -15.83
C VAL A 99 -20.95 -2.75 -16.59
N ASP A 100 -22.02 -2.04 -16.22
CA ASP A 100 -22.24 -0.66 -16.67
C ASP A 100 -21.21 0.27 -16.00
N PRO A 101 -20.31 0.91 -16.77
CA PRO A 101 -19.25 1.74 -16.21
C PRO A 101 -19.74 3.00 -15.48
N ASN A 102 -21.01 3.38 -15.62
CA ASN A 102 -21.59 4.56 -14.98
C ASN A 102 -22.56 4.21 -13.85
N ALA A 103 -22.82 2.92 -13.61
CA ALA A 103 -23.75 2.50 -12.56
C ALA A 103 -23.11 2.70 -11.18
N PRO A 104 -23.82 3.36 -10.24
CA PRO A 104 -23.38 3.45 -8.85
C PRO A 104 -23.14 2.07 -8.23
N LEU A 105 -22.08 1.94 -7.43
CA LEU A 105 -21.82 0.74 -6.66
C LEU A 105 -22.89 0.58 -5.58
N PRO A 106 -23.66 -0.52 -5.58
CA PRO A 106 -24.62 -0.78 -4.53
C PRO A 106 -23.93 -1.10 -3.21
N GLU A 107 -24.50 -0.59 -2.11
CA GLU A 107 -24.17 -1.01 -0.75
C GLU A 107 -24.40 -2.53 -0.64
N ASP A 108 -23.53 -3.22 0.10
CA ASP A 108 -23.51 -4.68 0.27
C ASP A 108 -23.47 -5.55 -1.01
N GLY A 109 -23.32 -4.94 -2.20
CA GLY A 109 -23.26 -5.66 -3.47
C GLY A 109 -21.96 -6.43 -3.69
N GLU A 110 -21.92 -7.25 -4.74
CA GLU A 110 -20.79 -8.13 -5.06
C GLU A 110 -19.45 -7.37 -5.17
N ILE A 111 -19.45 -6.19 -5.80
CA ILE A 111 -18.26 -5.35 -5.93
C ILE A 111 -17.80 -4.84 -4.55
N HIS A 112 -18.73 -4.42 -3.69
CA HIS A 112 -18.38 -3.97 -2.33
C HIS A 112 -17.79 -5.14 -1.50
N GLN A 113 -18.37 -6.34 -1.62
CA GLN A 113 -17.82 -7.55 -0.99
C GLN A 113 -16.43 -7.89 -1.50
N ALA A 114 -16.20 -7.81 -2.81
CA ALA A 114 -14.88 -8.03 -3.40
C ALA A 114 -13.85 -7.03 -2.89
N LEU A 115 -14.19 -5.73 -2.87
CA LEU A 115 -13.34 -4.66 -2.36
C LEU A 115 -12.98 -4.86 -0.87
N GLU A 116 -13.94 -5.22 -0.03
CA GLU A 116 -13.70 -5.55 1.38
C GLU A 116 -12.80 -6.78 1.51
N ALA A 117 -13.06 -7.85 0.75
CA ALA A 117 -12.28 -9.09 0.80
C ALA A 117 -10.80 -8.88 0.46
N VAL A 118 -10.51 -8.15 -0.62
CA VAL A 118 -9.12 -7.94 -1.08
C VAL A 118 -8.40 -6.80 -0.35
N THR A 119 -9.08 -6.09 0.56
CA THR A 119 -8.44 -5.09 1.42
C THR A 119 -8.29 -5.52 2.87
N ARG A 120 -9.21 -6.34 3.37
CA ARG A 120 -9.15 -6.91 4.72
C ARG A 120 -8.23 -8.13 4.79
N TRP A 121 -8.11 -8.90 3.71
CA TRP A 121 -7.31 -10.13 3.65
C TRP A 121 -7.59 -11.10 4.81
N HIS A 122 -8.85 -11.21 5.25
CA HIS A 122 -9.24 -12.12 6.32
C HIS A 122 -9.56 -13.51 5.79
N ASP A 123 -9.28 -14.55 6.58
CA ASP A 123 -9.70 -15.91 6.28
C ASP A 123 -11.10 -16.14 6.86
N GLY A 124 -12.03 -16.62 6.03
CA GLY A 124 -13.42 -16.87 6.43
C GLY A 124 -14.42 -15.81 5.95
N PRO A 125 -15.70 -15.91 6.36
CA PRO A 125 -16.74 -15.01 5.88
C PRO A 125 -16.51 -13.58 6.37
N LEU A 126 -16.86 -12.59 5.52
CA LEU A 126 -16.65 -11.17 5.83
C LEU A 126 -17.49 -10.66 7.01
N GLY A 127 -18.63 -11.30 7.29
CA GLY A 127 -19.64 -10.74 8.19
C GLY A 127 -20.33 -9.53 7.58
N PRO A 128 -21.01 -8.69 8.38
CA PRO A 128 -21.60 -7.44 7.91
C PRO A 128 -20.53 -6.48 7.37
N LEU A 129 -20.78 -5.89 6.20
CA LEU A 129 -19.85 -4.93 5.61
C LEU A 129 -20.00 -3.56 6.29
N PRO A 130 -18.89 -2.84 6.49
CA PRO A 130 -18.98 -1.45 6.91
C PRO A 130 -19.53 -0.58 5.77
N PRO A 131 -20.14 0.58 6.05
CA PRO A 131 -20.67 1.44 4.99
C PRO A 131 -19.61 1.77 3.92
N LEU A 132 -20.00 1.64 2.65
CA LEU A 132 -19.12 1.86 1.50
C LEU A 132 -18.50 3.27 1.53
N LYS A 133 -19.32 4.29 1.79
CA LYS A 133 -18.92 5.70 1.83
C LYS A 133 -17.79 6.00 2.82
N ASP A 134 -17.69 5.25 3.91
CA ASP A 134 -16.68 5.46 4.96
C ASP A 134 -15.31 4.91 4.53
N ASN A 135 -15.34 3.94 3.62
CA ASN A 135 -14.18 3.19 3.17
C ASN A 135 -13.77 3.54 1.73
N VAL A 136 -14.35 4.56 1.10
CA VAL A 136 -13.86 5.10 -0.17
C VAL A 136 -13.02 6.37 0.05
N LEU A 137 -12.05 6.62 -0.83
CA LEU A 137 -11.23 7.84 -0.77
C LEU A 137 -12.03 9.09 -1.14
N ASN A 138 -12.94 8.98 -2.11
CA ASN A 138 -13.84 10.06 -2.51
C ASN A 138 -15.30 9.58 -2.37
N PRO A 139 -16.02 9.97 -1.30
CA PRO A 139 -17.42 9.56 -1.10
C PRO A 139 -18.38 10.05 -2.19
N ALA A 140 -18.01 11.07 -2.97
CA ALA A 140 -18.81 11.54 -4.09
C ALA A 140 -18.64 10.67 -5.36
N ALA A 141 -17.61 9.83 -5.42
CA ALA A 141 -17.42 8.92 -6.53
C ALA A 141 -18.30 7.68 -6.35
N THR A 142 -19.24 7.49 -7.26
CA THR A 142 -20.25 6.42 -7.15
C THR A 142 -19.90 5.17 -7.97
N TYR A 143 -19.07 5.28 -9.01
CA TYR A 143 -18.68 4.16 -9.88
C TYR A 143 -17.17 3.94 -10.00
N ASP A 144 -16.36 5.01 -9.95
CA ASP A 144 -14.90 4.96 -9.93
C ASP A 144 -14.39 5.11 -8.49
N VAL A 145 -14.23 3.98 -7.80
CA VAL A 145 -13.92 3.98 -6.38
C VAL A 145 -12.51 3.46 -6.09
N VAL A 146 -11.88 4.08 -5.10
CA VAL A 146 -10.72 3.52 -4.43
C VAL A 146 -11.09 3.22 -2.99
N TYR A 147 -11.27 1.94 -2.71
CA TYR A 147 -11.58 1.42 -1.40
C TYR A 147 -10.33 1.38 -0.53
N LYS A 148 -10.45 1.74 0.75
CA LYS A 148 -9.34 1.99 1.66
C LYS A 148 -9.49 1.23 2.97
N LYS A 149 -8.42 0.53 3.37
CA LYS A 149 -8.19 0.01 4.72
C LYS A 149 -6.80 0.40 5.19
N LYS A 150 -6.52 0.26 6.49
CA LYS A 150 -5.24 0.69 7.11
C LYS A 150 -3.98 0.25 6.33
N ARG A 151 -3.99 -0.98 5.78
CA ARG A 151 -2.86 -1.59 5.04
C ARG A 151 -3.19 -1.99 3.60
N ALA A 152 -4.28 -1.47 3.03
CA ALA A 152 -4.67 -1.87 1.68
C ALA A 152 -5.46 -0.81 0.92
N ARG A 153 -5.34 -0.88 -0.41
CA ARG A 153 -6.20 -0.17 -1.36
C ARG A 153 -6.74 -1.15 -2.38
N ALA A 154 -7.99 -0.98 -2.78
CA ALA A 154 -8.56 -1.66 -3.92
C ALA A 154 -9.17 -0.65 -4.89
N VAL A 155 -8.77 -0.73 -6.16
CA VAL A 155 -9.18 0.19 -7.21
C VAL A 155 -10.20 -0.50 -8.10
N TRP A 156 -11.41 0.06 -8.13
CA TRP A 156 -12.47 -0.33 -9.04
C TRP A 156 -12.79 0.87 -9.93
N SER A 157 -12.44 0.77 -11.21
CA SER A 157 -12.70 1.83 -12.17
C SER A 157 -13.06 1.18 -13.52
N PRO A 158 -14.36 0.93 -13.78
CA PRO A 158 -14.82 0.06 -14.85
C PRO A 158 -14.59 0.63 -16.26
N PHE A 159 -14.62 1.96 -16.44
CA PHE A 159 -14.39 2.57 -17.76
C PHE A 159 -12.97 2.31 -18.30
N PRO A 160 -11.88 2.62 -17.56
CA PRO A 160 -10.54 2.28 -18.03
C PRO A 160 -10.27 0.77 -17.96
N ALA A 161 -10.94 0.00 -17.10
CA ALA A 161 -10.78 -1.46 -17.02
C ALA A 161 -11.39 -2.21 -18.21
N SER A 162 -12.43 -1.66 -18.83
CA SER A 162 -13.10 -2.22 -20.02
C SER A 162 -12.49 -1.72 -21.34
N SER A 163 -11.36 -0.99 -21.29
CA SER A 163 -10.63 -0.51 -22.47
C SER A 163 -9.30 -1.26 -22.67
N PRO A 164 -9.28 -2.39 -23.41
CA PRO A 164 -8.06 -3.16 -23.67
C PRO A 164 -6.93 -2.29 -24.26
N GLY A 165 -5.69 -2.57 -23.87
CA GLY A 165 -4.50 -1.86 -24.37
C GLY A 165 -4.24 -0.49 -23.75
N LYS A 166 -5.11 0.03 -22.86
CA LYS A 166 -4.83 1.26 -22.11
C LYS A 166 -4.06 0.96 -20.82
N HIS A 167 -2.93 1.62 -20.63
CA HIS A 167 -2.10 1.49 -19.42
C HIS A 167 -2.55 2.38 -18.25
N THR A 168 -3.73 3.00 -18.31
CA THR A 168 -4.17 3.97 -17.29
C THR A 168 -4.24 3.33 -15.90
N LEU A 169 -4.82 2.15 -15.77
CA LEU A 169 -4.95 1.45 -14.49
C LEU A 169 -3.65 0.85 -13.99
N SER A 170 -2.81 0.31 -14.87
CA SER A 170 -1.49 -0.19 -14.47
C SER A 170 -0.61 0.96 -13.97
N CYS A 171 -0.58 2.09 -14.68
CA CYS A 171 0.10 3.31 -14.23
C CYS A 171 -0.47 3.82 -12.91
N TYR A 172 -1.79 3.86 -12.75
CA TYR A 172 -2.44 4.32 -11.53
C TYR A 172 -2.11 3.43 -10.33
N GLY A 173 -2.27 2.11 -10.46
CA GLY A 173 -1.92 1.15 -9.41
C GLY A 173 -0.45 1.23 -9.03
N ARG A 174 0.45 1.38 -10.02
CA ARG A 174 1.88 1.56 -9.79
C ARG A 174 2.21 2.86 -9.04
N ASN A 175 1.59 3.97 -9.42
CA ASN A 175 1.74 5.24 -8.72
C ASN A 175 1.23 5.15 -7.28
N LEU A 176 0.13 4.43 -7.02
CA LEU A 176 -0.35 4.19 -5.66
C LEU A 176 0.63 3.38 -4.83
N VAL A 177 1.26 2.35 -5.39
CA VAL A 177 2.29 1.54 -4.70
C VAL A 177 3.47 2.43 -4.29
N HIS A 178 4.01 3.23 -5.21
CA HIS A 178 5.13 4.12 -4.92
C HIS A 178 4.77 5.21 -3.92
N ALA A 179 3.59 5.81 -4.05
CA ALA A 179 3.09 6.81 -3.11
C ALA A 179 2.94 6.20 -1.70
N ALA A 180 2.41 4.98 -1.59
CA ALA A 180 2.25 4.30 -0.32
C ALA A 180 3.59 3.95 0.34
N MET A 181 4.55 3.47 -0.46
CA MET A 181 5.91 3.18 -0.03
C MET A 181 6.63 4.45 0.48
N GLN A 182 6.60 5.53 -0.30
CA GLN A 182 7.22 6.79 0.08
C GLN A 182 6.57 7.39 1.35
N THR A 183 5.23 7.35 1.42
CA THR A 183 4.47 7.84 2.59
C THR A 183 4.88 7.07 3.84
N GLU A 184 4.96 5.75 3.76
CA GLU A 184 5.35 4.91 4.89
C GLU A 184 6.81 5.12 5.31
N SER A 185 7.75 5.17 4.36
CA SER A 185 9.17 5.39 4.66
C SER A 185 9.38 6.72 5.39
N LEU A 186 8.75 7.80 4.92
CA LEU A 186 8.89 9.12 5.54
C LEU A 186 8.22 9.17 6.92
N ALA A 187 7.03 8.58 7.07
CA ALA A 187 6.32 8.60 8.34
C ALA A 187 7.04 7.78 9.42
N ARG A 188 7.59 6.61 9.05
CA ARG A 188 8.40 5.79 9.96
C ARG A 188 9.68 6.50 10.39
N LEU A 189 10.34 7.23 9.50
CA LEU A 189 11.47 8.08 9.86
C LEU A 189 11.06 9.15 10.88
N ALA A 190 9.91 9.79 10.69
CA ALA A 190 9.40 10.80 11.62
C ALA A 190 9.15 10.20 13.01
N VAL A 191 8.51 9.02 13.08
CA VAL A 191 8.28 8.30 14.34
C VAL A 191 9.59 7.89 15.00
N ALA A 192 10.49 7.20 14.27
CA ALA A 192 11.77 6.75 14.80
C ALA A 192 12.63 7.93 15.32
N THR A 193 12.59 9.08 14.64
CA THR A 193 13.29 10.29 15.09
C THR A 193 12.81 10.78 16.45
N LEU A 194 11.53 10.62 16.78
CA LEU A 194 10.99 11.02 18.07
C LEU A 194 11.29 10.01 19.18
N ASP A 195 11.41 8.73 18.83
CA ASP A 195 11.73 7.64 19.76
C ASP A 195 13.21 7.64 20.18
N HIS A 196 14.08 8.28 19.40
CA HIS A 196 15.51 8.41 19.69
C HIS A 196 15.83 9.72 20.42
N GLY A 197 16.82 9.66 21.33
CA GLY A 197 17.25 10.79 22.15
C GLY A 197 18.05 11.85 21.40
N ILE A 198 19.35 11.95 21.68
CA ILE A 198 20.22 12.96 21.04
C ILE A 198 20.58 12.48 19.63
N LEU A 199 20.16 13.25 18.63
CA LEU A 199 20.40 12.99 17.21
C LEU A 199 21.31 14.06 16.62
N SER A 200 22.09 13.69 15.61
CA SER A 200 22.98 14.62 14.91
C SER A 200 22.19 15.73 14.20
N VAL A 201 22.83 16.87 13.94
CA VAL A 201 22.21 17.98 13.19
C VAL A 201 21.72 17.50 11.82
N ALA A 202 22.51 16.69 11.12
CA ALA A 202 22.14 16.13 9.83
C ALA A 202 20.85 15.29 9.91
N HIS A 203 20.67 14.52 10.98
CA HIS A 203 19.44 13.74 11.20
C HIS A 203 18.24 14.65 11.50
N GLN A 204 18.44 15.74 12.25
CA GLN A 204 17.40 16.71 12.55
C GLN A 204 16.92 17.45 11.30
N ASP A 205 17.84 17.91 10.45
CA ASP A 205 17.54 18.57 9.17
C ASP A 205 16.74 17.65 8.26
N LEU A 206 17.19 16.41 8.16
CA LEU A 206 16.50 15.37 7.43
C LEU A 206 15.07 15.18 7.93
N ALA A 207 14.88 15.00 9.24
CA ALA A 207 13.56 14.81 9.80
C ALA A 207 12.66 16.02 9.47
N GLY A 208 13.22 17.23 9.50
CA GLY A 208 12.56 18.43 8.99
C GLY A 208 12.12 18.30 7.53
N TYR A 209 13.00 17.86 6.62
CA TYR A 209 12.65 17.61 5.22
C TYR A 209 11.55 16.56 5.07
N ALA A 210 11.60 15.48 5.85
CA ALA A 210 10.56 14.45 5.87
C ALA A 210 9.22 15.03 6.33
N GLY A 211 9.20 15.84 7.40
CA GLY A 211 8.00 16.55 7.88
C GLY A 211 7.42 17.51 6.84
N GLY A 212 8.27 18.15 6.04
CA GLY A 212 7.86 18.98 4.90
C GLY A 212 7.19 18.17 3.78
N LEU A 213 7.82 17.06 3.38
CA LEU A 213 7.30 16.14 2.36
C LEU A 213 5.97 15.50 2.80
N LEU A 214 5.88 15.05 4.04
CA LEU A 214 4.65 14.48 4.61
C LEU A 214 3.51 15.51 4.64
N GLY A 215 3.82 16.77 4.94
CA GLY A 215 2.83 17.86 4.84
C GLY A 215 2.32 18.07 3.42
N ARG A 216 3.21 18.03 2.43
CA ARG A 216 2.83 18.09 1.00
C ARG A 216 1.95 16.90 0.59
N LEU A 217 2.32 15.69 1.00
CA LEU A 217 1.53 14.47 0.75
C LEU A 217 0.16 14.51 1.42
N TYR A 218 0.08 15.02 2.65
CA TYR A 218 -1.18 15.17 3.39
C TYR A 218 -2.11 16.22 2.77
N GLY A 219 -1.55 17.38 2.39
CA GLY A 219 -2.31 18.49 1.80
C GLY A 219 -2.52 18.41 0.29
N GLY A 220 -1.83 17.52 -0.42
CA GLY A 220 -1.90 17.40 -1.87
C GLY A 220 -1.30 18.59 -2.63
N VAL A 221 -0.24 19.21 -2.13
CA VAL A 221 0.42 20.38 -2.77
C VAL A 221 1.81 19.99 -3.29
N ASP A 222 2.12 20.33 -4.54
CA ASP A 222 3.40 20.06 -5.22
C ASP A 222 3.90 18.61 -5.08
N THR A 223 2.96 17.66 -5.17
CA THR A 223 3.22 16.22 -5.08
C THR A 223 2.13 15.43 -5.82
N TYR A 224 2.29 14.12 -5.92
CA TYR A 224 1.25 13.22 -6.43
C TYR A 224 -0.02 13.36 -5.59
N ARG A 225 -1.09 13.87 -6.22
CA ARG A 225 -2.37 14.14 -5.56
C ARG A 225 -3.23 12.89 -5.53
N SER A 226 -3.10 12.12 -4.46
CA SER A 226 -4.02 11.02 -4.16
C SER A 226 -4.46 11.11 -2.71
N GLY A 227 -5.77 10.97 -2.48
CA GLY A 227 -6.32 10.82 -1.13
C GLY A 227 -5.75 9.61 -0.39
N SER A 228 -5.09 8.68 -1.10
CA SER A 228 -4.51 7.46 -0.53
C SER A 228 -3.43 7.76 0.51
N SER A 229 -2.52 8.70 0.24
CA SER A 229 -1.45 9.08 1.16
C SER A 229 -2.01 9.76 2.41
N LYS A 230 -2.95 10.69 2.24
CA LYS A 230 -3.67 11.30 3.37
C LYS A 230 -4.35 10.24 4.24
N ALA A 231 -5.14 9.34 3.63
CA ALA A 231 -5.81 8.26 4.33
C ALA A 231 -4.82 7.30 5.01
N GLN A 232 -3.65 7.04 4.42
CA GLN A 232 -2.63 6.18 5.03
C GLN A 232 -2.04 6.83 6.28
N LEU A 233 -1.77 8.13 6.25
CA LEU A 233 -1.28 8.88 7.40
C LEU A 233 -2.30 8.91 8.54
N GLU A 234 -3.58 9.10 8.21
CA GLU A 234 -4.70 9.10 9.16
C GLU A 234 -4.94 7.72 9.80
N GLN A 235 -4.93 6.64 9.00
CA GLN A 235 -5.24 5.29 9.47
C GLN A 235 -4.10 4.62 10.25
N ASN A 236 -2.87 5.14 10.15
CA ASN A 236 -1.68 4.58 10.82
C ASN A 236 -1.20 5.42 12.02
N ASP A 237 -1.99 6.39 12.48
CA ASP A 237 -1.74 7.14 13.71
C ASP A 237 -0.42 7.93 13.70
N TRP A 238 0.02 8.36 12.51
CA TRP A 238 1.31 9.03 12.32
C TRP A 238 1.23 10.56 12.46
N LEU A 239 0.02 11.14 12.47
CA LEU A 239 -0.17 12.59 12.39
C LEU A 239 0.49 13.36 13.54
N ASP A 240 0.43 12.83 14.76
CA ASP A 240 0.99 13.51 15.93
C ASP A 240 2.52 13.54 15.89
N ALA A 241 3.14 12.43 15.45
CA ALA A 241 4.58 12.38 15.24
C ALA A 241 5.01 13.38 14.15
N ILE A 242 4.23 13.48 13.07
CA ILE A 242 4.50 14.42 11.98
C ILE A 242 4.39 15.87 12.48
N ASP A 243 3.36 16.21 13.25
CA ASP A 243 3.17 17.55 13.80
C ASP A 243 4.30 17.94 14.76
N GLN A 244 4.81 17.00 15.56
CA GLN A 244 5.96 17.24 16.43
C GLN A 244 7.23 17.53 15.64
N ILE A 245 7.55 16.74 14.62
CA ILE A 245 8.70 16.97 13.74
C ILE A 245 8.59 18.31 13.02
N ARG A 246 7.41 18.61 12.46
CA ARG A 246 7.13 19.90 11.80
C ARG A 246 7.31 21.08 12.74
N THR A 247 6.83 20.96 13.99
CA THR A 247 7.01 22.01 15.02
C THR A 247 8.49 22.21 15.36
N LYS A 248 9.26 21.13 15.58
CA LYS A 248 10.72 21.21 15.81
C LYS A 248 11.44 21.89 14.64
N ALA A 249 10.97 21.67 13.41
CA ALA A 249 11.47 22.29 12.19
C ALA A 249 10.83 23.66 11.86
N LYS A 250 10.09 24.28 12.79
CA LYS A 250 9.44 25.60 12.65
C LYS A 250 8.43 25.69 11.49
N MET A 251 7.76 24.59 11.18
CA MET A 251 6.66 24.51 10.21
C MET A 251 5.30 24.49 10.92
N ALA A 252 4.26 24.98 10.26
CA ALA A 252 2.89 24.85 10.77
C ALA A 252 2.46 23.37 10.89
N LYS A 253 1.60 23.06 11.86
CA LYS A 253 0.98 21.73 11.98
C LYS A 253 0.11 21.41 10.76
N LEU A 254 -0.20 20.12 10.56
CA LEU A 254 -1.12 19.66 9.53
C LEU A 254 -2.53 20.21 9.81
N VAL A 255 -3.19 20.69 8.76
CA VAL A 255 -4.58 21.15 8.83
C VAL A 255 -5.50 19.95 8.65
N ARG A 256 -6.01 19.43 9.76
CA ARG A 256 -6.95 18.30 9.77
C ARG A 256 -8.35 18.81 9.38
N ALA A 257 -9.01 18.12 8.45
CA ALA A 257 -10.35 18.46 7.99
C ALA A 257 -11.40 17.67 8.76
#